data_AF-A0AAD1EHN0-F1
#
_entry.id   AF-A0AAD1EHN0-F1
#
_cell.length_a   1.000
_cell.length_b   1.000
_cell.length_c   1.000
_cell.angle_alpha   90.00
_cell.angle_beta   90.00
_cell.angle_gamma   90.00
#
_symmetry.space_group_name_H-M   'P 1'
#
loop_
_entity.id
_entity.type
_entity.pdbx_description
1 polymer ?
#
loop_
_entity_poly.entity_id
_entity_poly.type
_entity_poly.pdbx_seq_one_letter_code
_entity_poly.pdbx_strand_id
1 'polypeptide(L)'
;MVRSLRRLPCSGAAAPPFWALFATIALLFQTSAFAQERATALDRPRLAQAPEPYCFCWNDGKKIAEGSMACIRTTMGRRLATCGRVINMMSWEVTENPCPES
;
A
#
# COMPACT_ATOMS: atom_id res chain seq x y z
N MET A 1 27.96 -49.90 -66.44
CA MET A 1 27.66 -48.60 -65.79
C MET A 1 26.61 -47.88 -66.64
N VAL A 2 25.39 -47.72 -66.13
CA VAL A 2 24.31 -46.97 -66.81
C VAL A 2 23.96 -45.78 -65.92
N ARG A 3 24.34 -44.57 -66.32
CA ARG A 3 24.03 -43.32 -65.60
C ARG A 3 22.64 -42.83 -66.04
N SER A 4 21.65 -43.02 -65.18
CA SER A 4 20.30 -42.48 -65.34
C SER A 4 20.30 -40.99 -64.98
N LEU A 5 20.06 -40.13 -65.97
CA LEU A 5 19.88 -38.69 -65.76
C LEU A 5 18.43 -38.42 -65.34
N ARG A 6 18.22 -38.20 -64.04
CA ARG A 6 16.97 -37.66 -63.50
C ARG A 6 16.82 -36.20 -63.95
N ARG A 7 15.78 -35.90 -64.74
CA ARG A 7 15.35 -34.51 -65.00
C ARG A 7 14.62 -33.98 -63.77
N LEU A 8 15.13 -32.89 -63.19
CA LEU A 8 14.39 -32.12 -62.19
C LEU A 8 13.37 -31.21 -62.88
N PRO A 9 12.13 -31.11 -62.37
CA PRO A 9 11.17 -30.13 -62.88
C PRO A 9 11.56 -28.72 -62.44
N CYS A 10 11.52 -27.77 -63.37
CA CYS A 10 11.60 -26.34 -63.09
C CYS A 10 10.30 -25.90 -62.41
N SER A 11 10.33 -25.69 -61.09
CA SER A 11 9.25 -25.00 -60.38
C SER A 11 9.34 -23.50 -60.68
N GLY A 12 8.42 -23.00 -61.51
CA GLY A 12 8.24 -21.56 -61.72
C GLY A 12 7.84 -20.89 -60.41
N ALA A 13 8.58 -19.87 -60.00
CA ALA A 13 8.24 -19.05 -58.86
C ALA A 13 6.98 -18.24 -59.19
N ALA A 14 5.82 -18.68 -58.70
CA ALA A 14 4.60 -17.89 -58.73
C ALA A 14 4.72 -16.75 -57.71
N ALA A 15 4.86 -15.52 -58.19
CA ALA A 15 4.80 -14.34 -57.35
C ALA A 15 3.41 -14.28 -56.68
N PRO A 16 3.33 -14.15 -55.34
CA PRO A 16 2.03 -14.13 -54.67
C PRO A 16 1.24 -12.89 -55.09
N PRO A 17 -0.08 -13.01 -55.33
CA PRO A 17 -0.92 -11.87 -55.70
C PRO A 17 -0.90 -10.85 -54.56
N PHE A 18 -0.92 -9.55 -54.89
CA PHE A 18 -0.88 -8.43 -53.94
C PHE A 18 -1.89 -8.55 -52.78
N TRP A 19 -3.00 -9.27 -52.98
CA TRP A 19 -3.99 -9.53 -51.93
C TRP A 19 -3.45 -10.43 -50.79
N ALA A 20 -2.53 -11.37 -51.07
CA ALA A 20 -1.90 -12.19 -50.03
C ALA A 20 -1.04 -11.35 -49.07
N LEU A 21 -0.40 -10.29 -49.59
CA LEU A 21 0.34 -9.29 -48.80
C LEU A 21 -0.62 -8.44 -47.95
N PHE A 22 -1.74 -7.99 -48.50
CA PHE A 22 -2.75 -7.27 -47.72
C PHE A 22 -3.39 -8.13 -46.62
N ALA A 23 -3.68 -9.40 -46.88
CA ALA A 23 -4.24 -10.32 -45.90
C ALA A 23 -3.29 -10.60 -44.74
N THR A 24 -1.99 -10.76 -45.03
CA THR A 24 -0.96 -10.97 -44.00
C THR A 24 -0.74 -9.72 -43.16
N ILE A 25 -0.73 -8.52 -43.77
CA ILE A 25 -0.66 -7.26 -43.03
C ILE A 25 -1.88 -7.08 -42.12
N ALA A 26 -3.09 -7.35 -42.63
CA ALA A 26 -4.32 -7.26 -41.84
C ALA A 26 -4.35 -8.25 -40.65
N LEU A 27 -3.75 -9.44 -40.80
CA LEU A 27 -3.58 -10.41 -39.71
C LEU A 27 -2.61 -9.93 -38.62
N LEU A 28 -1.52 -9.24 -39.00
CA LEU A 28 -0.56 -8.71 -38.04
C LEU A 28 -1.16 -7.57 -37.18
N PHE A 29 -2.00 -6.71 -37.78
CA PHE A 29 -2.63 -5.59 -37.08
C PHE A 29 -3.69 -6.00 -36.04
N GLN A 30 -4.24 -7.22 -36.09
CA GLN A 30 -5.24 -7.69 -35.11
C GLN A 30 -4.62 -8.17 -33.78
N THR A 31 -3.30 -8.37 -33.73
CA THR A 31 -2.63 -8.92 -32.55
C THR A 31 -2.40 -7.91 -31.43
N SER A 32 -2.49 -6.60 -31.69
CA SER A 32 -2.22 -5.56 -30.70
C SER A 32 -3.37 -5.23 -29.75
N ALA A 33 -4.56 -5.81 -29.94
CA ALA A 33 -5.76 -5.44 -29.19
C ALA A 33 -5.99 -6.23 -27.88
N PHE A 34 -5.28 -7.33 -27.65
CA PHE A 34 -5.56 -8.25 -26.52
C PHE A 34 -4.63 -8.12 -25.32
N ALA A 35 -3.65 -7.21 -25.33
CA ALA A 35 -2.74 -6.98 -24.20
C ALA A 35 -3.22 -5.90 -23.21
N GLN A 36 -4.52 -5.60 -23.17
CA GLN A 36 -5.08 -4.65 -22.22
C GLN A 36 -5.33 -5.36 -20.88
N GLU A 37 -4.27 -5.51 -20.07
CA GLU A 37 -4.37 -5.96 -18.69
C GLU A 37 -5.28 -4.97 -17.93
N ARG A 38 -6.47 -5.41 -17.51
CA ARG A 38 -7.38 -4.58 -16.71
C ARG A 38 -6.69 -4.31 -15.37
N ALA A 39 -6.46 -3.04 -15.05
CA ALA A 39 -5.95 -2.62 -13.76
C ALA A 39 -6.94 -3.03 -12.65
N THR A 40 -6.62 -4.07 -11.91
CA THR A 40 -7.32 -4.47 -10.70
C THR A 40 -6.73 -3.70 -9.52
N ALA A 41 -7.58 -3.01 -8.78
CA ALA A 41 -7.16 -2.36 -7.54
C ALA A 41 -6.78 -3.45 -6.54
N LEU A 42 -5.46 -3.63 -6.35
CA LEU A 42 -4.89 -4.65 -5.46
C LEU A 42 -5.07 -4.29 -3.98
N ASP A 43 -5.32 -3.02 -3.67
CA ASP A 43 -5.31 -2.55 -2.29
C ASP A 43 -6.67 -2.76 -1.62
N ARG A 44 -6.63 -3.40 -0.46
CA ARG A 44 -7.81 -3.60 0.40
C ARG A 44 -8.19 -2.24 0.98
N PRO A 45 -9.48 -1.93 1.21
CA PRO A 45 -9.85 -0.73 1.94
C PRO A 45 -9.06 -0.67 3.25
N ARG A 46 -8.27 0.40 3.44
CA ARG A 46 -7.55 0.63 4.69
C ARG A 46 -8.61 0.70 5.79
N LEU A 47 -8.67 -0.36 6.60
CA LEU A 47 -9.46 -0.36 7.82
C LEU A 47 -8.93 0.79 8.69
N ALA A 48 -9.82 1.58 9.28
CA ALA A 48 -9.43 2.58 10.25
C ALA A 48 -8.55 1.90 11.31
N GLN A 49 -7.32 2.38 11.50
CA GLN A 49 -6.46 1.91 12.57
C GLN A 49 -7.25 1.98 13.88
N ALA A 50 -7.31 0.88 14.62
CA ALA A 50 -7.85 0.88 15.97
C ALA A 50 -7.17 2.00 16.79
N PRO A 51 -7.89 2.66 17.71
CA PRO A 51 -7.29 3.70 18.54
C PRO A 51 -5.99 3.18 19.16
N GLU A 52 -4.89 3.91 18.94
CA GLU A 52 -3.57 3.56 19.47
C GLU A 52 -3.69 3.19 20.96
N PRO A 53 -3.14 2.04 21.39
CA PRO A 53 -3.47 1.45 22.69
C PRO A 53 -2.92 2.23 23.90
N TYR A 54 -2.31 3.40 23.70
CA TYR A 54 -1.51 4.10 24.69
C TYR A 54 -2.03 5.49 25.09
N CYS A 55 -3.27 5.87 24.76
CA CYS A 55 -3.84 7.17 25.17
C CYS A 55 -4.25 7.21 26.66
N PHE A 56 -3.31 6.90 27.56
CA PHE A 56 -3.53 6.97 29.00
C PHE A 56 -2.23 7.27 29.76
N CYS A 57 -2.37 7.83 30.95
CA CYS A 57 -1.28 8.03 31.90
C CYS A 57 -1.46 7.09 33.10
N TRP A 58 -0.36 6.70 33.74
CA TRP A 58 -0.41 5.92 34.97
C TRP A 58 -0.36 6.83 36.19
N ASN A 59 -1.26 6.62 37.15
CA ASN A 59 -1.18 7.21 38.48
C ASN A 59 -1.61 6.20 39.53
N ASP A 60 -0.76 5.93 40.52
CA ASP A 60 -1.05 5.01 41.63
C ASP A 60 -1.66 3.65 41.18
N GLY A 61 -1.13 3.08 40.09
CA GLY A 61 -1.60 1.81 39.52
C GLY A 61 -2.91 1.88 38.72
N LYS A 62 -3.46 3.07 38.49
CA LYS A 62 -4.66 3.29 37.67
C LYS A 62 -4.30 3.91 36.34
N LYS A 63 -5.02 3.50 35.29
CA LYS A 63 -4.98 4.14 33.98
C LYS A 63 -5.91 5.36 34.00
N ILE A 64 -5.37 6.51 33.65
CA ILE A 64 -6.07 7.79 33.56
C ILE A 64 -6.19 8.17 32.10
N ALA A 65 -7.40 8.46 31.64
CA ALA A 65 -7.63 8.82 30.25
C ALA A 65 -6.98 10.17 29.90
N GLU A 66 -6.61 10.34 28.63
CA GLU A 66 -6.19 11.63 28.08
C GLU A 66 -7.22 12.73 28.41
N GLY A 67 -6.73 13.93 28.73
CA GLY A 67 -7.54 15.09 29.14
C GLY A 67 -8.03 15.06 30.58
N SER A 68 -7.89 13.93 31.28
CA SER A 68 -8.28 13.83 32.69
C SER A 68 -7.18 14.38 33.59
N MET A 69 -7.58 14.93 34.74
CA MET A 69 -6.65 15.45 35.75
C MET A 69 -6.49 14.45 36.89
N ALA A 70 -5.28 14.35 37.43
CA ALA A 70 -5.02 13.56 38.62
C ALA A 70 -3.96 14.21 39.49
N CYS A 71 -4.04 13.94 40.78
CA CYS A 71 -3.00 14.32 41.73
C CYS A 71 -1.83 13.35 41.65
N ILE A 72 -0.67 13.85 41.25
CA ILE A 72 0.56 13.06 41.10
C ILE A 72 1.65 13.53 42.07
N ARG A 73 2.63 12.66 42.31
CA ARG A 73 3.81 12.99 43.12
C ARG A 73 4.88 13.60 42.22
N THR A 74 5.31 14.81 42.54
CA THR A 74 6.42 15.50 41.86
C THR A 74 7.53 15.85 42.85
N THR A 75 8.65 16.38 42.37
CA THR A 75 9.73 16.89 43.22
C THR A 75 9.31 18.09 44.08
N MET A 76 8.25 18.81 43.68
CA MET A 76 7.68 19.94 44.42
C MET A 76 6.53 19.55 45.36
N GLY A 77 6.29 18.25 45.55
CA GLY A 77 5.18 17.71 46.33
C GLY A 77 4.02 17.19 45.47
N ARG A 78 2.85 17.00 46.10
CA ARG A 78 1.63 16.57 45.40
C ARG A 78 1.05 17.73 44.59
N ARG A 79 0.98 17.57 43.28
CA ARG A 79 0.48 18.59 42.34
C ARG A 79 -0.63 18.01 41.47
N LEU A 80 -1.54 18.87 41.05
CA LEU A 80 -2.51 18.52 40.03
C LEU A 80 -1.81 18.47 38.67
N ALA A 81 -2.03 17.41 37.91
CA ALA A 81 -1.49 17.29 36.56
C ALA A 81 -2.56 16.77 35.60
N THR A 82 -2.48 17.23 34.35
CA THR A 82 -3.36 16.78 33.28
C THR A 82 -2.66 15.67 32.50
N CYS A 83 -3.37 14.58 32.22
CA CYS A 83 -2.87 13.54 31.34
C CYS A 83 -2.96 14.01 29.89
N GLY A 84 -1.83 14.09 29.20
CA GLY A 84 -1.78 14.60 27.84
C GLY A 84 -0.55 14.12 27.09
N ARG A 85 -0.37 14.65 25.89
CA ARG A 85 0.78 14.33 25.03
C ARG A 85 1.90 15.32 25.29
N VAL A 86 2.88 14.93 26.10
CA VAL A 86 4.13 15.68 26.27
C VAL A 86 5.17 15.03 25.36
N ILE A 87 5.81 15.78 24.47
CA ILE A 87 6.84 15.29 23.53
C ILE A 87 6.42 14.02 22.75
N ASN A 88 5.22 14.04 22.16
CA ASN A 88 4.65 12.93 21.39
C ASN A 88 4.38 11.63 22.16
N MET A 89 4.54 11.62 23.48
CA MET A 89 4.21 10.49 24.36
C MET A 89 3.19 10.90 25.42
N MET A 90 2.38 9.94 25.88
CA MET A 90 1.46 10.21 26.99
C MET A 90 2.25 10.38 28.29
N SER A 91 2.09 11.54 28.91
CA SER A 91 2.77 11.90 30.14
C SER A 91 1.94 12.93 30.91
N TRP A 92 2.42 13.27 32.10
CA TRP A 92 1.79 14.23 32.97
C TRP A 92 2.27 15.65 32.66
N GLU A 93 1.32 16.53 32.33
CA GLU A 93 1.54 17.97 32.30
C GLU A 93 1.25 18.53 33.69
N VAL A 94 2.31 18.85 34.44
CA VAL A 94 2.22 19.32 35.82
C VAL A 94 1.69 20.75 35.82
N THR A 95 0.58 20.98 36.53
CA THR A 95 0.06 22.34 36.73
C THR A 95 0.65 22.98 37.99
N GLU A 96 0.60 24.30 38.07
CA GLU A 96 1.03 25.03 39.27
C GLU A 96 0.07 24.84 40.46
N ASN A 97 -1.15 24.37 40.18
CA ASN A 97 -2.17 24.19 41.20
C ASN A 97 -1.80 23.05 42.16
N PRO A 98 -1.83 23.31 43.48
CA PRO A 98 -1.71 22.25 44.46
C PRO A 98 -2.92 21.31 44.37
N CYS A 99 -2.74 20.09 44.87
CA CYS A 99 -3.86 19.17 45.02
C CYS A 99 -4.90 19.73 46.00
N PRO A 100 -6.20 19.67 45.69
CA PRO A 100 -7.24 20.03 46.65
C PRO A 100 -7.10 19.13 47.88
N GLU A 101 -7.13 19.75 49.06
CA GLU A 101 -7.27 19.03 50.32
C GLU A 101 -8.59 18.26 50.31
N SER A 102 -8.52 16.96 50.62
CA SER A 102 -9.65 16.02 50.53
C SER A 102 -10.70 16.26 51.60
#